data_AF-A0A1W2DVJ9-F1
#
_entry.id   AF-A0A1W2DVJ9-F1
#
_cell.length_a   1.000
_cell.length_b   1.000
_cell.length_c   1.000
_cell.angle_alpha   90.00
_cell.angle_beta   90.00
_cell.angle_gamma   90.00
#
_symmetry.space_group_name_H-M   'P 1'
#
loop_
_entity.id
_entity.type
_entity.pdbx_description
1 polymer ?
#
loop_
_entity_poly.entity_id
_entity_poly.type
_entity_poly.pdbx_seq_one_letter_code
_entity_poly.pdbx_strand_id
1 'polypeptide(L)' 'MNIFRQTKDKLSNGQEQTAEKIADKIVKAQRKVADYLSSKTAGISVKTWRLLLIGFCILFGGYCIYLLAQVFNN' A
#
# COMPACT_ATOMS: atom_id res chain seq x y z
N MET A 1 34.61 -18.38 -5.79
CA MET A 1 34.03 -17.76 -7.02
C MET A 1 33.11 -16.63 -6.58
N ASN A 2 33.54 -15.38 -6.75
CA ASN A 2 32.77 -14.19 -6.36
C ASN A 2 31.91 -13.74 -7.54
N ILE A 3 30.65 -14.16 -7.57
CA ILE A 3 29.74 -13.98 -8.72
C ILE A 3 28.96 -12.64 -8.64
N PHE A 4 29.16 -11.85 -7.59
CA PHE A 4 28.59 -10.51 -7.44
C PHE A 4 29.68 -9.45 -7.42
N ARG A 5 30.41 -9.29 -8.53
CA ARG A 5 31.12 -8.04 -8.78
C ARG A 5 30.07 -7.01 -9.19
N GLN A 6 29.54 -6.25 -8.24
CA GLN A 6 28.90 -4.97 -8.55
C GLN A 6 29.97 -4.09 -9.20
N THR A 7 29.97 -4.01 -10.53
CA THR A 7 30.58 -2.88 -11.21
C THR A 7 29.83 -1.65 -10.71
N LYS A 8 30.46 -0.93 -9.77
CA LYS A 8 30.15 0.48 -9.56
C LYS A 8 30.56 1.19 -10.84
N ASP A 9 29.77 1.05 -11.91
CA ASP A 9 29.76 2.07 -12.94
C ASP A 9 29.47 3.35 -12.19
N LYS A 10 30.49 4.21 -12.11
CA LYS A 10 30.36 5.52 -11.50
C LYS A 10 29.31 6.24 -12.34
N LEU A 11 28.06 6.18 -11.90
CA LEU A 11 26.98 7.00 -12.44
C LEU A 11 27.55 8.42 -12.53
N SER A 12 27.38 9.05 -13.69
CA SER A 12 27.83 10.43 -13.84
C SER A 12 27.20 11.25 -12.71
N ASN A 13 27.94 12.17 -12.09
CA ASN A 13 27.46 12.96 -10.93
C ASN A 13 26.06 13.56 -11.18
N GLY A 14 25.71 13.88 -12.43
CA GLY A 14 24.37 14.36 -12.79
C GLY A 14 23.25 13.31 -12.71
N GLN A 15 23.54 12.03 -12.96
CA GLN A 15 22.57 10.92 -12.84
C GLN A 15 22.28 10.61 -11.37
N GLU A 16 23.29 10.61 -10.51
CA GLU A 16 23.13 10.39 -9.07
C GLU A 16 22.31 11.53 -8.43
N GLN A 17 22.63 12.78 -8.76
CA GLN A 17 21.84 13.95 -8.31
C GLN A 17 20.38 13.92 -8.79
N THR A 18 20.13 13.39 -10.00
CA THR A 18 18.77 13.28 -10.53
C THR A 18 18.01 12.16 -9.82
N ALA A 19 18.65 11.02 -9.58
CA ALA A 19 18.07 9.90 -8.84
C ALA A 19 17.74 10.30 -7.39
N GLU A 20 18.64 11.02 -6.72
CA GLU A 20 18.43 11.55 -5.38
C GLU A 20 17.22 12.49 -5.32
N LYS A 21 17.10 13.42 -6.28
CA LYS A 21 15.93 14.32 -6.38
C LYS A 21 14.62 13.57 -6.60
N ILE A 22 14.64 12.47 -7.36
CA ILE A 22 13.46 11.62 -7.58
C ILE A 22 13.10 10.88 -6.31
N ALA A 23 14.08 10.25 -5.66
CA ALA A 23 13.90 9.55 -4.39
C ALA A 23 13.32 10.47 -3.32
N ASP A 24 13.85 11.69 -3.19
CA ASP A 24 13.36 12.71 -2.28
C ASP A 24 11.89 13.08 -2.56
N LYS A 25 11.51 13.22 -3.82
CA LYS A 25 10.12 13.51 -4.20
C LYS A 25 9.20 12.35 -3.82
N ILE A 26 9.62 11.11 -4.06
CA ILE A 26 8.86 9.91 -3.70
C ILE A 26 8.68 9.84 -2.20
N VAL A 27 9.75 10.01 -1.41
CA VAL A 27 9.70 9.96 0.05
C VAL A 27 8.81 11.07 0.60
N LYS A 28 8.89 12.29 0.06
CA LYS A 28 8.00 13.40 0.44
C LYS A 28 6.54 13.09 0.14
N ALA A 29 6.25 12.50 -1.02
CA ALA A 29 4.89 12.09 -1.38
C ALA A 29 4.36 10.99 -0.44
N GLN A 30 5.16 9.95 -0.20
CA GLN A 30 4.82 8.87 0.73
C GLN A 30 4.55 9.40 2.14
N ARG A 31 5.39 10.30 2.63
CA ARG A 31 5.23 10.90 3.95
C ARG A 31 3.96 11.74 4.04
N LYS A 32 3.65 12.54 3.02
CA LYS A 32 2.40 13.32 2.96
C LYS A 32 1.16 12.41 2.98
N VAL A 33 1.21 11.29 2.25
CA VAL A 33 0.12 10.30 2.26
C VAL A 33 0.01 9.63 3.63
N ALA A 34 1.13 9.25 4.23
CA ALA A 34 1.17 8.65 5.56
C ALA A 34 0.65 9.61 6.64
N ASP A 35 1.02 10.89 6.59
CA ASP A 35 0.58 11.92 7.52
C ASP A 35 -0.92 12.21 7.33
N TYR A 36 -1.40 12.27 6.08
CA TYR A 36 -2.83 12.41 5.78
C TYR A 36 -3.63 11.23 6.31
N LEU A 37 -3.17 10.00 6.03
CA LEU A 37 -3.84 8.79 6.48
C LEU A 37 -3.82 8.73 8.00
N SER A 38 -2.67 8.96 8.63
CA SER A 38 -2.52 8.98 10.09
C SER A 38 -3.44 10.02 10.73
N SER A 39 -3.51 11.23 10.18
CA SER A 39 -4.43 12.28 10.66
C SER A 39 -5.89 11.84 10.56
N LYS A 40 -6.29 11.24 9.44
CA LYS A 40 -7.66 10.77 9.22
C LYS A 40 -8.01 9.55 10.07
N THR A 41 -7.03 8.71 10.38
CA THR A 41 -7.21 7.50 11.20
C THR A 41 -6.94 7.73 12.69
N ALA A 42 -6.35 8.86 13.08
CA ALA A 42 -5.96 9.14 14.47
C ALA A 42 -7.14 9.13 15.45
N GLY A 43 -8.33 9.53 14.99
CA GLY A 43 -9.56 9.47 15.79
C GLY A 43 -10.25 8.10 15.76
N ILE A 44 -9.79 7.16 14.95
CA ILE A 44 -10.44 5.86 14.78
C ILE A 44 -9.82 4.86 15.76
N SER A 45 -10.61 4.41 16.73
CA SER A 45 -10.16 3.37 17.66
C SER A 45 -9.89 2.05 16.94
N VAL A 46 -8.96 1.25 17.46
CA VAL A 46 -8.68 -0.11 16.94
C VAL A 46 -9.96 -0.98 16.93
N LYS A 47 -10.86 -0.78 17.90
CA LYS A 47 -12.15 -1.48 17.96
C LYS A 47 -13.05 -1.11 16.78
N THR A 48 -13.08 0.17 16.41
CA THR A 48 -13.83 0.67 15.24
C THR A 48 -13.27 0.06 13.94
N TRP A 49 -11.95 -0.01 13.79
CA TRP A 49 -11.32 -0.69 12.64
C TRP A 49 -11.69 -2.16 12.53
N ARG A 50 -11.69 -2.89 13.66
CA ARG A 50 -12.13 -4.29 13.68
C ARG A 50 -13.60 -4.43 13.31
N LEU A 51 -14.47 -3.55 13.82
CA LEU A 51 -15.89 -3.57 13.49
C LEU A 51 -16.13 -3.29 12.00
N LEU A 52 -15.43 -2.31 11.43
CA LEU A 52 -15.49 -2.03 9.99
C LEU A 52 -15.03 -3.23 9.16
N LEU A 53 -13.96 -3.90 9.58
CA LEU A 53 -13.46 -5.10 8.91
C LEU A 53 -14.47 -6.25 8.97
N ILE A 54 -15.06 -6.50 10.13
CA ILE A 54 -16.11 -7.53 10.28
C ILE A 54 -17.31 -7.20 9.40
N GLY A 55 -17.77 -5.95 9.41
CA GLY A 55 -18.87 -5.49 8.55
C GLY A 55 -18.56 -5.67 7.07
N PHE A 56 -17.35 -5.30 6.64
CA PHE A 56 -16.88 -5.53 5.27
C PHE A 56 -16.91 -7.02 4.90
N CYS A 57 -16.35 -7.88 5.74
CA CYS A 57 -16.35 -9.32 5.49
C CYS A 57 -17.76 -9.91 5.40
N ILE A 58 -18.69 -9.48 6.26
CA ILE A 58 -20.08 -9.96 6.23
C ILE A 58 -20.80 -9.49 4.96
N LEU A 59 -20.65 -8.22 4.59
CA LEU A 59 -21.31 -7.67 3.41
C LEU A 59 -20.82 -8.34 2.13
N PHE A 60 -19.49 -8.37 1.92
CA PHE A 60 -18.92 -8.92 0.70
C PHE A 60 -18.95 -10.45 0.69
N GLY A 61 -18.63 -11.09 1.82
CA GLY A 61 -18.73 -12.54 1.96
C GLY A 61 -20.17 -13.03 1.78
N GLY A 62 -21.13 -12.35 2.40
CA GLY A 62 -22.55 -12.62 2.24
C GLY A 62 -23.03 -12.41 0.79
N TYR A 63 -22.58 -11.34 0.14
CA TYR A 63 -22.88 -11.10 -1.28
C TYR A 63 -22.32 -12.20 -2.19
N CYS A 64 -21.09 -12.65 -1.97
CA CYS A 64 -20.51 -13.78 -2.73
C CYS A 64 -21.31 -15.07 -2.52
N ILE A 65 -21.70 -15.37 -1.28
CA ILE A 65 -22.55 -16.53 -0.97
C ILE A 65 -23.92 -16.41 -1.65
N TYR A 66 -24.52 -15.22 -1.63
CA TYR A 66 -25.78 -14.94 -2.33
C TYR A 66 -25.66 -15.19 -3.84
N LEU A 67 -24.59 -14.70 -4.48
CA LEU A 67 -24.35 -14.95 -5.91
C LEU A 67 -24.17 -16.44 -6.21
N LEU A 68 -23.45 -17.18 -5.36
CA LEU A 68 -23.31 -18.63 -5.52
C LEU A 68 -24.67 -19.33 -5.36
N ALA A 69 -25.42 -19.00 -4.32
CA ALA A 69 -26.74 -19.58 -4.08
C ALA A 69 -27.71 -19.28 -5.24
N GLN A 70 -27.64 -18.08 -5.82
CA GLN A 70 -28.42 -17.72 -7.00
C GLN A 70 -28.11 -18.62 -8.19
N VAL A 71 -26.83 -18.92 -8.43
CA VAL A 71 -26.40 -19.80 -9.54
C VAL A 71 -26.85 -21.25 -9.32
N PHE A 72 -26.86 -21.74 -8.08
CA PHE A 72 -27.28 -23.12 -7.79
C PHE A 72 -28.81 -23.30 -7.66
N ASN A 73 -29.55 -22.22 -7.44
CA ASN A 73 -31.01 -22.22 -7.34
C ASN A 73 -31.72 -21.87 -8.67
N ASN A 74 -30.95 -21.76 -9.75
CA ASN A 74 -31.40 -21.55 -11.13
C ASN A 74 -30.87 -22.68 -12.03
#